data_AF-A0A8T7LDW4-F1
#
_entry.id   AF-A0A8T7LDW4-F1
#
_cell.length_a   1.000
_cell.length_b   1.000
_cell.length_c   1.000
_cell.angle_alpha   90.00
_cell.angle_beta   90.00
_cell.angle_gamma   90.00
#
_symmetry.space_group_name_H-M   'P 1'
#
loop_
_entity.id
_entity.type
_entity.pdbx_description
1 polymer ?
#
loop_
_entity_poly.entity_id
_entity_poly.type
_entity_poly.pdbx_seq_one_letter_code
_entity_poly.pdbx_strand_id
1 'polypeptide(L)'
;MFVLGVLVALGSAVAFAALGLVTLFGGARSTREQVIPGFLPDQPGGAERLFTLGAVWLPVIVVAIFGVYAAVRIVEMVIQATA
;
A
#
# COMPACT_ATOMS: atom_id res chain seq x y z
N MET A 1 24.39 -17.86 -11.48
CA MET A 1 23.05 -18.00 -10.86
C MET A 1 22.86 -17.04 -9.68
N PHE A 2 23.82 -16.90 -8.76
CA PHE A 2 23.74 -15.97 -7.62
C PHE A 2 23.43 -14.52 -8.00
N VAL A 3 24.19 -13.92 -8.93
CA VAL A 3 24.00 -12.52 -9.36
C VAL A 3 22.60 -12.25 -9.93
N LEU A 4 22.07 -13.16 -10.75
CA LEU A 4 20.70 -13.05 -11.28
C LEU A 4 19.66 -13.11 -10.16
N GLY A 5 19.85 -13.98 -9.16
CA GLY A 5 18.99 -14.06 -7.99
C GLY A 5 18.95 -12.76 -7.17
N VAL A 6 20.12 -12.15 -6.95
CA VAL A 6 20.23 -10.84 -6.26
C VAL A 6 19.49 -9.74 -7.02
N LEU A 7 19.64 -9.68 -8.35
CA LEU A 7 18.94 -8.69 -9.18
C LEU A 7 17.42 -8.87 -9.11
N VAL A 8 16.93 -10.12 -9.18
CA VAL A 8 15.49 -10.42 -9.05
C VAL A 8 14.97 -10.07 -7.66
N ALA A 9 15.73 -10.34 -6.61
CA ALA A 9 15.37 -9.98 -5.24
C ALA A 9 15.24 -8.46 -5.08
N LEU A 10 16.23 -7.69 -5.54
CA LEU A 10 16.17 -6.23 -5.51
C LEU A 10 15.01 -5.67 -6.34
N GLY A 11 14.76 -6.24 -7.53
CA GLY A 11 13.60 -5.89 -8.35
C GLY A 11 12.27 -6.14 -7.62
N SER A 12 12.17 -7.27 -6.91
CA SER A 12 11.01 -7.62 -6.10
C SER A 12 10.82 -6.64 -4.93
N ALA A 13 11.91 -6.26 -4.25
CA ALA A 13 11.86 -5.28 -3.17
C ALA A 13 11.29 -3.93 -3.65
N VAL A 14 11.77 -3.43 -4.79
CA VAL A 14 11.24 -2.22 -5.41
C VAL A 14 9.76 -2.38 -5.76
N ALA A 15 9.37 -3.52 -6.33
CA ALA A 15 7.97 -3.79 -6.69
C ALA A 15 7.04 -3.79 -5.47
N PHE A 16 7.44 -4.41 -4.35
CA PHE A 16 6.64 -4.43 -3.12
C PHE A 16 6.52 -3.05 -2.47
N ALA A 17 7.61 -2.28 -2.43
CA ALA A 17 7.57 -0.89 -1.95
C ALA A 17 6.66 -0.02 -2.83
N ALA A 18 6.78 -0.16 -4.16
CA ALA A 18 5.94 0.56 -5.11
C ALA A 18 4.46 0.19 -4.96
N LEU A 19 4.15 -1.10 -4.83
CA LEU A 19 2.78 -1.58 -4.59
C LEU A 19 2.18 -0.93 -3.34
N GLY A 20 2.88 -0.94 -2.22
CA GLY A 20 2.41 -0.32 -0.98
C GLY A 20 2.13 1.18 -1.14
N LEU A 21 3.01 1.91 -1.81
CA LEU A 21 2.83 3.34 -2.08
C LEU A 21 1.67 3.63 -3.04
N VAL A 22 1.53 2.83 -4.10
CA VAL A 22 0.42 2.95 -5.05
C VAL A 22 -0.91 2.64 -4.37
N THR A 23 -0.95 1.69 -3.43
CA THR A 23 -2.17 1.42 -2.64
C THR A 23 -2.56 2.62 -1.78
N LEU A 24 -1.60 3.29 -1.13
CA LEU A 24 -1.88 4.54 -0.39
C LEU A 24 -2.43 5.63 -1.31
N PHE A 25 -1.81 5.81 -2.49
CA PHE A 25 -2.26 6.77 -3.48
C PHE A 25 -3.69 6.47 -3.96
N GLY A 26 -3.99 5.20 -4.27
CA GLY A 26 -5.32 4.74 -4.66
C GLY A 26 -6.37 4.97 -3.57
N GLY A 27 -6.04 4.68 -2.30
CA GLY A 27 -6.92 4.93 -1.16
C GLY A 27 -7.23 6.41 -0.95
N ALA A 28 -6.20 7.27 -1.07
CA ALA A 28 -6.37 8.73 -1.01
C ALA A 28 -7.24 9.26 -2.14
N ARG A 29 -7.02 8.77 -3.37
CA ARG A 29 -7.79 9.14 -4.55
C ARG A 29 -9.25 8.71 -4.42
N SER A 30 -9.52 7.46 -4.03
CA SER A 30 -10.87 6.95 -3.80
C SER A 30 -11.64 7.76 -2.75
N THR A 31 -10.98 8.14 -1.66
CA THR A 31 -11.60 8.98 -0.62
C THR A 31 -11.94 10.39 -1.13
N ARG A 32 -11.11 10.98 -2.00
CA ARG A 32 -11.37 12.31 -2.60
C ARG A 32 -12.43 12.26 -3.69
N GLU A 33 -12.42 11.24 -4.54
CA GLU A 33 -13.37 11.11 -5.66
C GLU A 33 -14.78 10.74 -5.18
N GLN A 34 -14.93 10.14 -4.00
CA GLN A 34 -16.22 10.02 -3.31
C GLN A 34 -16.80 11.39 -2.90
N VAL A 35 -15.98 12.45 -2.87
CA VAL A 35 -16.41 13.84 -2.68
C VAL A 35 -16.59 14.49 -4.06
N ILE A 36 -17.53 13.99 -4.87
CA ILE A 36 -17.96 14.74 -6.07
C ILE A 36 -18.60 16.04 -5.57
N PRO A 37 -18.08 17.23 -5.94
CA PRO A 37 -18.71 18.49 -5.55
C PRO A 37 -20.16 18.52 -6.07
N GLY A 38 -21.14 18.49 -5.15
CA GLY A 38 -22.57 18.52 -5.48
C GLY A 38 -23.30 17.16 -5.53
N PHE A 39 -22.62 16.03 -5.33
CA PHE A 39 -23.29 14.72 -5.20
C PHE A 39 -23.67 14.50 -3.73
N LEU A 40 -24.97 14.63 -3.42
CA LEU A 40 -25.58 14.26 -2.14
C LEU A 40 -26.36 12.95 -2.35
N PRO A 41 -25.72 11.76 -2.30
CA PRO A 41 -26.47 10.53 -2.49
C PRO A 41 -27.29 10.16 -1.25
N ASP A 42 -26.78 10.34 -0.03
CA ASP A 42 -27.50 10.16 1.24
C ASP A 42 -26.64 10.78 2.35
N GLN A 43 -27.20 11.49 3.34
CA GLN A 43 -26.45 12.04 4.50
C GLN A 43 -26.17 10.91 5.50
N PRO A 44 -25.00 10.25 5.47
CA PRO A 44 -24.73 9.16 6.40
C PRO A 44 -24.44 9.78 7.76
N GLY A 45 -24.94 9.16 8.83
CA GLY A 45 -24.57 9.53 10.19
C GLY A 45 -23.05 9.46 10.38
N GLY A 46 -22.53 10.20 11.36
CA GLY A 46 -21.09 10.24 11.63
C GLY A 46 -20.45 8.86 11.83
N ALA A 47 -21.21 7.91 12.39
CA ALA A 47 -20.78 6.53 12.58
C ALA A 47 -20.63 5.75 11.26
N GLU A 48 -21.62 5.83 10.35
CA GLU A 48 -21.59 5.15 9.05
C GLU A 48 -20.42 5.64 8.18
N ARG A 49 -20.14 6.94 8.24
CA ARG A 49 -18.98 7.55 7.58
C ARG A 49 -17.66 7.02 8.16
N LEU A 50 -17.56 6.92 9.49
CA LEU A 50 -16.36 6.38 10.15
C LEU A 50 -16.14 4.91 9.79
N PHE A 51 -17.18 4.07 9.82
CA PHE A 51 -17.08 2.66 9.45
C PHE A 51 -16.70 2.48 7.98
N THR A 52 -17.26 3.28 7.08
CA THR A 52 -16.92 3.25 5.66
C THR A 52 -15.46 3.64 5.42
N LEU A 53 -15.01 4.73 6.05
CA LEU A 53 -13.60 5.15 5.99
C LEU A 53 -12.67 4.10 6.59
N GLY A 54 -13.04 3.50 7.73
CA GLY A 54 -12.29 2.41 8.34
C GLY A 54 -12.19 1.19 7.42
N ALA A 55 -13.29 0.77 6.79
CA ALA A 55 -13.32 -0.36 5.87
C ALA A 55 -12.45 -0.14 4.62
N VAL A 56 -12.30 1.10 4.16
CA VAL A 56 -11.41 1.45 3.03
C VAL A 56 -9.96 1.58 3.49
N TRP A 57 -9.70 2.31 4.58
CA TRP A 57 -8.33 2.64 4.99
C TRP A 57 -7.61 1.51 5.70
N LEU A 58 -8.32 0.65 6.43
CA LEU A 58 -7.71 -0.49 7.12
C LEU A 58 -6.94 -1.41 6.14
N PRO A 59 -7.55 -1.95 5.06
CA PRO A 59 -6.82 -2.78 4.11
C PRO A 59 -5.72 -2.00 3.37
N VAL A 60 -5.95 -0.73 3.06
CA VAL A 60 -4.94 0.14 2.41
C VAL A 60 -3.69 0.27 3.27
N ILE A 61 -3.86 0.55 4.56
CA ILE A 61 -2.75 0.68 5.52
C ILE A 61 -2.05 -0.67 5.69
N VAL A 62 -2.80 -1.77 5.84
CA VAL A 62 -2.24 -3.11 5.95
C VAL A 62 -1.35 -3.44 4.75
N VAL A 63 -1.85 -3.28 3.53
CA VAL A 63 -1.08 -3.54 2.30
C VAL A 63 0.16 -2.65 2.20
N ALA A 64 0.02 -1.36 2.55
CA ALA A 64 1.15 -0.43 2.52
C ALA A 64 2.27 -0.84 3.49
N ILE A 65 1.90 -1.18 4.73
CA ILE A 65 2.86 -1.63 5.76
C ILE A 65 3.54 -2.92 5.30
N PHE A 66 2.78 -3.92 4.85
CA PHE A 66 3.35 -5.19 4.44
C PHE A 66 4.21 -5.08 3.16
N GLY A 67 3.84 -4.21 2.21
CA GLY A 67 4.65 -3.95 1.02
C GLY A 67 6.01 -3.34 1.36
N VAL A 68 6.03 -2.32 2.22
CA VAL A 68 7.28 -1.70 2.68
C VAL A 68 8.09 -2.68 3.54
N TYR A 69 7.45 -3.40 4.45
CA TYR A 69 8.11 -4.39 5.30
C TYR A 69 8.76 -5.50 4.45
N ALA A 70 8.04 -6.04 3.46
CA ALA A 70 8.58 -7.04 2.55
C ALA A 70 9.81 -6.50 1.80
N ALA A 71 9.74 -5.27 1.28
CA ALA A 71 10.87 -4.64 0.60
C ALA A 71 12.11 -4.54 1.50
N VAL A 72 11.94 -4.08 2.74
CA VAL A 72 13.04 -3.98 3.72
C VAL A 72 13.63 -5.35 4.01
N ARG A 73 12.80 -6.37 4.27
CA ARG A 73 13.28 -7.74 4.54
C ARG A 73 14.04 -8.36 3.38
N ILE A 74 13.61 -8.10 2.15
CA ILE A 74 14.32 -8.59 0.96
C ILE A 74 15.68 -7.92 0.85
N VAL A 75 15.78 -6.61 1.10
CA VAL A 75 17.07 -5.90 1.09
C VAL A 75 18.01 -6.41 2.19
N GLU A 76 17.50 -6.60 3.41
CA GLU A 76 18.28 -7.18 4.52
C GLU A 76 18.82 -8.58 4.16
N MET A 77 17.97 -9.43 3.56
CA MET A 77 18.37 -10.76 3.10
C MET A 77 19.47 -10.69 2.04
N VAL A 78 19.36 -9.76 1.08
CA VAL A 78 20.39 -9.56 0.05
C VAL A 78 21.71 -9.13 0.69
N ILE A 79 21.68 -8.16 1.61
CA ILE A 79 22.89 -7.68 2.31
C ILE A 79 23.57 -8.85 3.02
N GLN A 80 22.82 -9.63 3.81
CA GLN A 80 23.34 -10.80 4.53
C GLN A 80 23.92 -11.88 3.61
N ALA A 81 23.36 -12.05 2.40
CA ALA A 81 23.86 -13.01 1.43
C ALA A 81 25.12 -12.55 0.69
N THR A 82 25.43 -11.25 0.72
CA THR A 82 26.57 -10.63 0.00
C THR A 82 27.71 -10.15 0.91
N ALA A 83 27.49 -10.11 2.22
CA ALA A 83 28.48 -9.79 3.24
C ALA A 83 29.30 -11.03 3.62
#